data_AF-A0A257TG14-F1
#
_entry.id   AF-A0A257TG14-F1
#
_cell.length_a   1.000
_cell.length_b   1.000
_cell.length_c   1.000
_cell.angle_alpha   90.00
_cell.angle_beta   90.00
_cell.angle_gamma   90.00
#
_symmetry.space_group_name_H-M   'P 1'
#
loop_
_entity.id
_entity.type
_entity.pdbx_description
1 polymer ?
#
loop_
_entity_poly.entity_id
_entity_poly.type
_entity_poly.pdbx_seq_one_letter_code
_entity_poly.pdbx_strand_id
1 'polypeptide(L)'
;MVFRIRGRIERIAVVLLAVHSALLACSAFMHSPTLNEPAHLAAGISNWQFARFDVYCVNPPLVRMLASVPVLLSGMETDWRAYHEGPGARPEFSLGEAFVEANGEQATKLFVLARWVCIPFSLLGGWICYCWGRELCEDDNPSTSPFATGERKLAGLLALTLWCFCPNVLAHGALITPDIGATALALAACYAFWRWLKEPTWWWTFCSGLVLGVSQLTKLTLVILYPLSILLWVVYRWVKQRECSGCTSLDEAKKRFPHTLPEDGEKKTLLSSLGARQSWWLHELAMLFVRAVIAVYIVNLGYFFEGSLTRLGDFRFVSAALRAEPDHDKPRPG
;
A
#
# COMPACT_ATOMS: atom_id res chain seq x y z
N MET A 1 18.24 -28.82 22.00
CA MET A 1 18.34 -27.39 22.38
C MET A 1 17.83 -26.43 21.29
N VAL A 2 18.12 -26.68 20.00
CA VAL A 2 17.68 -25.85 18.84
C VAL A 2 16.15 -25.77 18.65
N PHE A 3 15.41 -26.86 18.83
CA PHE A 3 13.92 -26.84 18.74
C PHE A 3 13.25 -25.99 19.83
N ARG A 4 13.84 -25.89 21.03
CA ARG A 4 13.30 -25.12 22.16
C ARG A 4 13.53 -23.60 22.00
N ILE A 5 14.50 -23.20 21.17
CA ILE A 5 14.78 -21.80 20.79
C ILE A 5 13.83 -21.36 19.66
N ARG A 6 13.49 -22.28 18.74
CA ARG A 6 12.60 -22.07 17.59
C ARG A 6 11.14 -21.74 17.91
N GLY A 7 10.70 -21.90 19.16
CA GLY A 7 9.39 -21.41 19.61
C GLY A 7 9.49 -20.16 20.48
N ARG A 8 10.69 -19.74 20.89
CA ARG A 8 10.85 -18.56 21.78
C ARG A 8 10.75 -17.25 21.00
N ILE A 9 11.33 -17.16 19.81
CA ILE A 9 11.36 -15.92 19.02
C ILE A 9 9.95 -15.55 18.51
N GLU A 10 9.22 -16.55 18.02
CA GLU A 10 7.85 -16.41 17.54
C GLU A 10 6.93 -15.96 18.68
N ARG A 11 7.13 -16.51 19.89
CA ARG A 11 6.44 -16.04 21.10
C ARG A 11 6.79 -14.59 21.42
N ILE A 12 8.04 -14.17 21.28
CA ILE A 12 8.43 -12.76 21.50
C ILE A 12 7.72 -11.84 20.49
N ALA A 13 7.66 -12.22 19.21
CA ALA A 13 6.93 -11.45 18.20
C ALA A 13 5.44 -11.30 18.54
N VAL A 14 4.79 -12.39 18.97
CA VAL A 14 3.39 -12.35 19.43
C VAL A 14 3.23 -11.45 20.65
N VAL A 15 4.13 -11.53 21.63
CA VAL A 15 4.10 -10.66 22.82
C VAL A 15 4.28 -9.19 22.43
N LEU A 16 5.21 -8.86 21.52
CA LEU A 16 5.40 -7.50 21.03
C LEU A 16 4.14 -6.94 20.36
N LEU A 17 3.49 -7.73 19.49
CA LEU A 17 2.24 -7.34 18.85
C LEU A 17 1.09 -7.18 19.87
N ALA A 18 1.03 -8.04 20.88
CA ALA A 18 0.04 -7.94 21.95
C ALA A 18 0.24 -6.67 22.80
N VAL A 19 1.50 -6.37 23.18
CA VAL A 19 1.85 -5.12 23.90
C VAL A 19 1.51 -3.90 23.06
N HIS A 20 1.88 -3.90 21.77
CA HIS A 20 1.56 -2.81 20.86
C HIS A 20 0.04 -2.60 20.72
N SER A 21 -0.73 -3.69 20.58
CA SER A 21 -2.20 -3.64 20.55
C SER A 21 -2.78 -3.03 21.82
N ALA A 22 -2.27 -3.42 22.99
CA ALA A 22 -2.72 -2.90 24.27
C ALA A 22 -2.41 -1.40 24.44
N LEU A 23 -1.23 -0.96 24.01
CA LEU A 23 -0.86 0.46 23.99
C LEU A 23 -1.78 1.27 23.09
N LEU A 24 -2.07 0.78 21.88
CA LEU A 24 -2.98 1.44 20.95
C LEU A 24 -4.43 1.46 21.46
N ALA A 25 -4.91 0.35 22.04
CA ALA A 25 -6.25 0.28 22.62
C ALA A 25 -6.41 1.23 23.82
N CYS A 26 -5.38 1.33 24.67
CA CYS A 26 -5.34 2.29 25.78
C CYS A 26 -5.35 3.74 25.25
N SER A 27 -4.51 4.05 24.25
CA SER A 27 -4.50 5.37 23.59
C SER A 27 -5.87 5.71 22.99
N ALA A 28 -6.51 4.75 22.32
CA ALA A 28 -7.83 4.92 21.72
C ALA A 28 -8.90 5.29 22.75
N PHE A 29 -8.83 4.69 23.94
CA PHE A 29 -9.77 4.89 25.05
C PHE A 29 -9.51 6.18 25.84
N MET A 30 -8.24 6.53 26.06
CA MET A 30 -7.86 7.64 26.94
C MET A 30 -7.89 9.01 26.26
N HIS A 31 -7.57 9.08 24.97
CA HIS A 31 -7.39 10.37 24.29
C HIS A 31 -8.69 10.85 23.62
N SER A 32 -8.92 12.16 23.63
CA SER A 32 -9.99 12.77 22.84
C SER A 32 -9.75 12.62 21.33
N PRO A 33 -10.81 12.75 20.50
CA PRO A 33 -10.67 12.83 19.04
C PRO A 33 -9.79 13.99 18.60
N THR A 34 -8.97 13.76 17.59
CA THR A 34 -8.20 14.80 16.89
C THR A 34 -9.08 15.55 15.88
N LEU A 35 -8.61 16.70 15.38
CA LEU A 35 -9.35 17.55 14.44
C LEU A 35 -9.94 16.79 13.23
N ASN A 36 -9.19 15.82 12.68
CA ASN A 36 -9.57 15.14 11.44
C ASN A 36 -10.46 13.91 11.67
N GLU A 37 -10.50 13.35 12.88
CA GLU A 37 -11.23 12.11 13.14
C GLU A 37 -12.75 12.23 12.99
N PRO A 38 -13.41 13.28 13.51
CA PRO A 38 -14.83 13.51 13.26
C PRO A 38 -15.14 13.60 11.75
N ALA A 39 -14.31 14.32 11.00
CA ALA A 39 -14.47 14.47 9.55
C ALA A 39 -14.33 13.13 8.80
N HIS A 40 -13.33 12.32 9.16
CA HIS A 40 -13.18 10.98 8.60
C HIS A 40 -14.36 10.08 8.96
N LEU A 41 -14.81 10.09 10.21
CA LEU A 41 -15.89 9.23 10.67
C LEU A 41 -17.22 9.59 9.98
N ALA A 42 -17.59 10.86 9.95
CA ALA A 42 -18.78 11.35 9.26
C ALA A 42 -18.75 10.99 7.77
N ALA A 43 -17.63 11.22 7.09
CA ALA A 43 -17.49 10.83 5.68
C ALA A 43 -17.63 9.31 5.50
N GLY A 44 -17.01 8.51 6.37
CA GLY A 44 -17.08 7.04 6.34
C GLY A 44 -18.50 6.52 6.57
N ILE A 45 -19.30 7.20 7.40
CA ILE A 45 -20.73 6.91 7.56
C ILE A 45 -21.50 7.24 6.27
N SER A 46 -21.23 8.42 5.67
CA SER A 46 -21.91 8.85 4.44
C SER A 46 -21.69 7.87 3.28
N ASN A 47 -20.48 7.31 3.19
CA ASN A 47 -20.11 6.33 2.17
C ASN A 47 -21.01 5.09 2.23
N TRP A 48 -21.36 4.63 3.44
CA TRP A 48 -22.23 3.46 3.62
C TRP A 48 -23.71 3.80 3.49
N GLN A 49 -24.14 4.97 3.98
CA GLN A 49 -25.55 5.36 3.97
C GLN A 49 -26.05 5.77 2.58
N PHE A 50 -25.19 6.42 1.79
CA PHE A 50 -25.59 7.05 0.54
C PHE A 50 -24.82 6.56 -0.67
N ALA A 51 -23.82 5.68 -0.50
CA ALA A 51 -22.94 5.22 -1.59
C ALA A 51 -22.35 6.39 -2.39
N ARG A 52 -21.83 7.40 -1.67
CA ARG A 52 -21.22 8.61 -2.22
C ARG A 52 -19.83 8.83 -1.65
N PHE A 53 -18.90 9.40 -2.42
CA PHE A 53 -17.50 9.60 -1.98
C PHE A 53 -17.01 11.06 -2.01
N ASP A 54 -17.93 12.01 -2.18
CA ASP A 54 -17.66 13.43 -2.36
C ASP A 54 -17.52 14.23 -1.05
N VAL A 55 -18.05 13.72 0.07
CA VAL A 55 -17.97 14.41 1.38
C VAL A 55 -16.53 14.69 1.81
N TYR A 56 -15.61 13.74 1.63
CA TYR A 56 -14.20 13.91 1.97
C TYR A 56 -13.30 13.34 0.87
N CYS A 57 -13.28 14.00 -0.27
CA CYS A 57 -12.60 13.57 -1.50
C CYS A 57 -11.06 13.80 -1.53
N VAL A 58 -10.46 14.25 -0.43
CA VAL A 58 -8.98 14.43 -0.33
C VAL A 58 -8.26 13.09 -0.17
N ASN A 59 -8.81 12.19 0.65
CA ASN A 59 -8.24 10.89 0.93
C ASN A 59 -9.20 9.78 0.45
N PRO A 60 -8.67 8.71 -0.15
CA PRO A 60 -9.44 7.52 -0.49
C PRO A 60 -10.09 6.85 0.74
N PRO A 61 -11.14 6.04 0.54
CA PRO A 61 -12.14 5.83 1.59
C PRO A 61 -11.89 4.64 2.52
N LEU A 62 -10.93 3.75 2.25
CA LEU A 62 -10.85 2.44 2.91
C LEU A 62 -10.83 2.52 4.44
N VAL A 63 -9.92 3.33 4.99
CA VAL A 63 -9.72 3.39 6.45
C VAL A 63 -10.97 3.92 7.14
N ARG A 64 -11.54 5.02 6.64
CA ARG A 64 -12.76 5.60 7.22
C ARG A 64 -13.98 4.72 7.07
N MET A 65 -14.12 4.00 5.95
CA MET A 65 -15.23 3.08 5.73
C MET A 65 -15.18 1.91 6.70
N LEU A 66 -14.00 1.32 6.92
CA LEU A 66 -13.88 0.23 7.89
C LEU A 66 -14.12 0.75 9.31
N ALA A 67 -13.53 1.89 9.66
CA ALA A 67 -13.68 2.48 10.99
C ALA A 67 -15.14 2.85 11.33
N SER A 68 -15.97 3.22 10.34
CA SER A 68 -17.37 3.56 10.56
C SER A 68 -18.30 2.36 10.75
N VAL A 69 -17.89 1.13 10.38
CA VAL A 69 -18.74 -0.08 10.49
C VAL A 69 -19.31 -0.30 11.89
N PRO A 70 -18.52 -0.39 12.99
CA PRO A 70 -19.09 -0.60 14.31
C PRO A 70 -19.94 0.58 14.79
N VAL A 71 -19.65 1.79 14.31
CA VAL A 71 -20.42 2.99 14.65
C VAL A 71 -21.81 2.95 14.03
N LEU A 72 -21.93 2.51 12.77
CA LEU A 72 -23.22 2.30 12.11
C LEU A 72 -24.12 1.30 12.85
N LEU A 73 -23.53 0.30 13.51
CA LEU A 73 -24.26 -0.71 14.27
C LEU A 73 -24.64 -0.27 15.69
N SER A 74 -24.18 0.90 16.14
CA SER A 74 -24.30 1.35 17.53
C SER A 74 -25.46 2.30 17.81
N GLY A 75 -26.30 2.61 16.80
CA GLY A 75 -27.44 3.51 16.95
C GLY A 75 -27.05 4.99 17.00
N MET A 76 -26.00 5.37 16.27
CA MET A 76 -25.54 6.77 16.17
C MET A 76 -26.54 7.70 15.48
N GLU A 77 -26.54 8.97 15.88
CA GLU A 77 -27.31 10.03 15.24
C GLU A 77 -26.48 10.75 14.16
N THR A 78 -27.14 11.22 13.10
CA THR A 78 -26.49 11.96 12.01
C THR A 78 -27.27 13.22 11.66
N ASP A 79 -26.54 14.32 11.41
CA ASP A 79 -27.09 15.55 10.84
C ASP A 79 -26.30 15.92 9.58
N TRP A 80 -27.00 15.96 8.45
CA TRP A 80 -26.42 16.25 7.13
C TRP A 80 -26.73 17.66 6.63
N ARG A 81 -27.36 18.53 7.45
CA ARG A 81 -27.77 19.88 7.03
C ARG A 81 -26.62 20.78 6.60
N ALA A 82 -25.43 20.58 7.18
CA ALA A 82 -24.22 21.33 6.85
C ALA A 82 -23.52 20.87 5.56
N TYR A 83 -24.05 19.82 4.90
CA TYR A 83 -23.50 19.34 3.64
C TYR A 83 -23.62 20.40 2.54
N HIS A 84 -22.53 20.59 1.80
CA HIS A 84 -22.47 21.47 0.64
C HIS A 84 -21.41 20.94 -0.34
N GLU A 85 -21.61 21.19 -1.62
CA GLU A 85 -20.72 20.73 -2.69
C GLU A 85 -20.16 21.93 -3.47
N GLY A 86 -18.90 21.83 -3.90
CA GLY A 86 -18.29 22.83 -4.78
C GLY A 86 -16.78 22.67 -4.89
N PRO A 87 -16.14 23.32 -5.88
CA PRO A 87 -14.69 23.30 -6.01
C PRO A 87 -14.03 23.87 -4.74
N GLY A 88 -13.25 23.04 -4.05
CA GLY A 88 -12.58 23.41 -2.79
C GLY A 88 -13.48 23.36 -1.55
N ALA A 89 -14.74 22.92 -1.67
CA ALA A 89 -15.61 22.68 -0.52
C ALA A 89 -14.99 21.64 0.42
N ARG A 90 -15.16 21.86 1.73
CA ARG A 90 -14.66 20.97 2.79
C ARG A 90 -15.80 20.62 3.78
N PRO A 91 -16.92 20.05 3.30
CA PRO A 91 -18.10 19.80 4.14
C PRO A 91 -17.81 18.79 5.26
N GLU A 92 -16.76 17.98 5.14
CA GLU A 92 -16.43 16.95 6.13
C GLU A 92 -16.17 17.50 7.53
N PHE A 93 -15.63 18.71 7.66
CA PHE A 93 -15.33 19.29 8.98
C PHE A 93 -16.61 19.72 9.69
N SER A 94 -17.47 20.46 9.00
CA SER A 94 -18.77 20.87 9.53
C SER A 94 -19.68 19.68 9.82
N LEU A 95 -19.65 18.64 8.97
CA LEU A 95 -20.38 17.39 9.22
C LEU A 95 -19.78 16.59 10.38
N GLY A 96 -18.46 16.64 10.56
CA GLY A 96 -17.80 16.06 11.73
C GLY A 96 -18.20 16.74 13.03
N GLU A 97 -18.26 18.08 13.04
CA GLU A 97 -18.75 18.87 14.17
C GLU A 97 -20.22 18.55 14.48
N ALA A 98 -21.09 18.56 13.47
CA ALA A 98 -22.50 18.22 13.62
C ALA A 98 -22.72 16.78 14.12
N PHE A 99 -21.88 15.82 13.70
CA PHE A 99 -21.91 14.45 14.22
C PHE A 99 -21.57 14.39 15.71
N VAL A 100 -20.55 15.13 16.15
CA VAL A 100 -20.18 15.18 17.58
C VAL A 100 -21.29 15.84 18.40
N GLU A 101 -21.86 16.94 17.89
CA GLU A 101 -22.96 17.64 18.54
C GLU A 101 -24.21 16.75 18.70
N ALA A 102 -24.60 16.04 17.64
CA ALA A 102 -25.77 15.15 17.65
C ALA A 102 -25.62 13.98 18.65
N ASN A 103 -24.41 13.47 18.86
CA ASN A 103 -24.18 12.31 19.72
C ASN A 103 -23.73 12.67 21.15
N GLY A 104 -23.36 13.93 21.42
CA GLY A 104 -22.99 14.40 22.76
C GLY A 104 -21.97 13.50 23.46
N GLU A 105 -22.27 13.09 24.70
CA GLU A 105 -21.39 12.21 25.50
C GLU A 105 -21.13 10.83 24.85
N GLN A 106 -22.05 10.34 24.01
CA GLN A 106 -21.91 9.06 23.34
C GLN A 106 -20.80 9.10 22.29
N ALA A 107 -20.49 10.27 21.72
CA ALA A 107 -19.48 10.44 20.67
C ALA A 107 -18.13 9.82 21.06
N THR A 108 -17.67 10.01 22.30
CA THR A 108 -16.41 9.44 22.80
C THR A 108 -16.37 7.91 22.65
N LYS A 109 -17.47 7.22 23.00
CA LYS A 109 -17.55 5.75 22.85
C LYS A 109 -17.55 5.32 21.38
N LEU A 110 -18.21 6.10 20.51
CA LEU A 110 -18.22 5.84 19.07
C LEU A 110 -16.82 5.94 18.47
N PHE A 111 -16.03 6.95 18.89
CA PHE A 111 -14.64 7.08 18.47
C PHE A 111 -13.77 5.92 18.96
N VAL A 112 -13.95 5.43 20.19
CA VAL A 112 -13.21 4.25 20.68
C VAL A 112 -13.49 3.03 19.79
N LEU A 113 -14.76 2.77 19.47
CA LEU A 113 -15.15 1.66 18.60
C LEU A 113 -14.52 1.80 17.21
N ALA A 114 -14.58 2.99 16.62
CA ALA A 114 -13.99 3.26 15.31
C ALA A 114 -12.46 3.06 15.31
N ARG A 115 -11.77 3.59 16.33
CA ARG A 115 -10.31 3.49 16.48
C ARG A 115 -9.82 2.06 16.67
N TRP A 116 -10.58 1.20 17.35
CA TRP A 116 -10.21 -0.20 17.51
C TRP A 116 -10.17 -0.97 16.17
N VAL A 117 -10.99 -0.57 15.20
CA VAL A 117 -10.93 -1.12 13.83
C VAL A 117 -9.66 -0.71 13.08
N CYS A 118 -9.00 0.38 13.49
CA CYS A 118 -7.76 0.85 12.87
C CYS A 118 -6.52 0.07 13.38
N ILE A 119 -6.55 -0.48 14.60
CA ILE A 119 -5.42 -1.21 15.22
C ILE A 119 -4.87 -2.34 14.33
N PRO A 120 -5.69 -3.18 13.67
CA PRO A 120 -5.22 -4.20 12.74
C PRO A 120 -4.28 -3.70 11.63
N PHE A 121 -4.43 -2.45 11.16
CA PHE A 121 -3.50 -1.89 10.17
C PHE A 121 -2.09 -1.74 10.74
N SER A 122 -1.98 -1.22 11.98
CA SER A 122 -0.68 -1.08 12.63
C SER A 122 -0.03 -2.44 12.89
N LEU A 123 -0.83 -3.45 13.27
CA LEU A 123 -0.34 -4.82 13.46
C LEU A 123 0.14 -5.45 12.17
N LEU A 124 -0.58 -5.23 11.07
CA LEU A 124 -0.13 -5.64 9.73
C LEU A 124 1.22 -5.01 9.39
N GLY A 125 1.39 -3.71 9.62
CA GLY A 125 2.66 -3.02 9.39
C GLY A 125 3.82 -3.65 10.17
N GLY A 126 3.62 -3.88 11.46
CA GLY A 126 4.62 -4.56 12.31
C GLY A 126 4.94 -5.98 11.84
N TRP A 127 3.92 -6.74 11.43
CA TRP A 127 4.09 -8.08 10.90
C TRP A 127 4.89 -8.09 9.58
N ILE A 128 4.61 -7.15 8.67
CA ILE A 128 5.38 -7.01 7.43
C ILE A 128 6.82 -6.60 7.73
N CYS A 129 7.07 -5.70 8.68
CA CYS A 129 8.43 -5.38 9.13
C CYS A 129 9.17 -6.62 9.64
N TYR A 130 8.49 -7.47 10.43
CA TYR A 130 9.06 -8.73 10.93
C TYR A 130 9.41 -9.70 9.79
N CYS A 131 8.46 -9.94 8.88
CA CYS A 131 8.65 -10.84 7.74
C CYS A 131 9.74 -10.33 6.81
N TRP A 132 9.64 -9.08 6.36
CA TRP A 132 10.55 -8.51 5.39
C TRP A 132 11.97 -8.36 5.98
N GLY A 133 12.09 -7.92 7.24
CA GLY A 133 13.37 -7.83 7.93
C GLY A 133 14.10 -9.18 8.06
N ARG A 134 13.35 -10.28 8.24
CA ARG A 134 13.93 -11.64 8.25
C ARG A 134 14.47 -12.07 6.89
N GLU A 135 13.70 -11.79 5.84
CA GLU A 135 14.01 -12.25 4.49
C GLU A 135 15.05 -11.36 3.77
N LEU A 136 15.22 -10.11 4.20
CA LEU A 136 16.31 -9.25 3.70
C LEU A 136 17.69 -9.73 4.15
N CYS A 137 17.78 -10.39 5.31
CA CYS A 137 19.02 -11.03 5.78
C CYS A 137 19.21 -12.45 5.23
N GLU A 138 18.32 -12.90 4.33
CA GLU A 138 18.40 -14.17 3.64
C GLU A 138 19.01 -13.92 2.26
N ASP A 139 20.35 -14.01 2.17
CA ASP A 139 21.06 -13.96 0.89
C ASP A 139 20.65 -15.14 0.00
N ASP A 140 20.62 -14.90 -1.32
CA ASP A 140 20.23 -15.88 -2.34
C ASP A 140 21.24 -17.06 -2.47
N ASN A 141 22.39 -17.00 -1.77
CA ASN A 141 23.38 -18.07 -1.74
C ASN A 141 23.66 -18.55 -0.29
N PRO A 142 23.18 -19.75 0.11
CA PRO A 142 23.33 -20.25 1.47
C PRO A 142 24.77 -20.54 1.88
N SER A 143 25.72 -20.57 0.94
CA SER A 143 27.16 -20.71 1.21
C SER A 143 27.87 -19.40 1.55
N THR A 144 27.25 -18.25 1.27
CA THR A 144 27.83 -16.90 1.45
C THR A 144 27.06 -16.04 2.45
N SER A 145 25.84 -16.44 2.85
CA SER A 145 25.08 -15.77 3.90
C SER A 145 25.90 -15.72 5.20
N PRO A 146 26.35 -14.53 5.66
CA PRO A 146 27.11 -14.42 6.89
C PRO A 146 26.24 -14.67 8.13
N PHE A 147 24.91 -14.64 7.98
CA PHE A 147 23.96 -14.76 9.08
C PHE A 147 23.40 -16.16 9.27
N ALA A 148 23.48 -16.67 10.51
CA ALA A 148 22.81 -17.91 10.91
C ALA A 148 21.28 -17.71 10.97
N THR A 149 20.50 -18.80 10.85
CA THR A 149 19.02 -18.75 10.90
C THR A 149 18.46 -18.05 12.16
N GLY A 150 19.22 -18.06 13.27
CA GLY A 150 18.87 -17.33 14.49
C GLY A 150 18.97 -15.81 14.33
N GLU A 151 20.01 -15.32 13.65
CA GLU A 151 20.30 -13.90 13.46
C GLU A 151 19.30 -13.24 12.52
N ARG A 152 18.84 -13.95 11.48
CA ARG A 152 17.75 -13.50 10.59
C ARG A 152 16.47 -13.19 11.38
N LYS A 153 16.11 -14.09 12.31
CA LYS A 153 14.94 -13.91 13.18
C LYS A 153 15.12 -12.73 14.13
N LEU A 154 16.34 -12.45 14.59
CA LEU A 154 16.64 -11.26 15.39
C LEU A 154 16.50 -9.98 14.57
N ALA A 155 16.90 -9.96 13.30
CA ALA A 155 16.71 -8.82 12.42
C ALA A 155 15.23 -8.45 12.25
N GLY A 156 14.36 -9.44 12.02
CA GLY A 156 12.91 -9.20 12.01
C GLY A 156 12.36 -8.76 13.35
N LEU A 157 12.81 -9.35 14.47
CA LEU A 157 12.39 -8.92 15.80
C LEU A 157 12.81 -7.47 16.10
N LEU A 158 14.01 -7.07 15.66
CA LEU A 158 14.49 -5.71 15.81
C LEU A 158 13.60 -4.75 15.00
N ALA A 159 13.31 -5.07 13.73
CA ALA A 159 12.40 -4.26 12.91
C ALA A 159 11.00 -4.15 13.52
N LEU A 160 10.45 -5.26 14.02
CA LEU A 160 9.16 -5.28 14.73
C LEU A 160 9.19 -4.44 16.00
N THR A 161 10.27 -4.54 16.78
CA THR A 161 10.45 -3.76 18.02
C THR A 161 10.48 -2.27 17.69
N LEU A 162 11.25 -1.87 16.69
CA LEU A 162 11.31 -0.48 16.23
C LEU A 162 9.95 0.03 15.76
N TRP A 163 9.16 -0.80 15.05
CA TRP A 163 7.79 -0.45 14.67
C TRP A 163 6.89 -0.28 15.90
N CYS A 164 6.83 -1.28 16.78
CA CYS A 164 5.93 -1.31 17.92
C CYS A 164 6.16 -0.19 18.93
N PHE A 165 7.40 0.27 19.06
CA PHE A 165 7.80 1.35 19.98
C PHE A 165 8.14 2.67 19.28
N CYS A 166 7.88 2.79 17.98
CA CYS A 166 8.03 4.06 17.27
C CYS A 166 6.99 5.06 17.78
N PRO A 167 7.40 6.26 18.25
CA PRO A 167 6.46 7.25 18.78
C PRO A 167 5.43 7.69 17.75
N ASN A 168 5.82 7.81 16.47
CA ASN A 168 4.88 8.16 15.40
C ASN A 168 3.86 7.05 15.14
N VAL A 169 4.28 5.78 15.19
CA VAL A 169 3.34 4.65 15.02
C VAL A 169 2.39 4.56 16.21
N LEU A 170 2.88 4.76 17.43
CA LEU A 170 2.02 4.76 18.62
C LEU A 170 1.05 5.95 18.66
N ALA A 171 1.48 7.13 18.21
CA ALA A 171 0.65 8.32 18.17
C ALA A 171 -0.50 8.21 17.15
N HIS A 172 -0.25 7.59 16.00
CA HIS A 172 -1.21 7.53 14.89
C HIS A 172 -1.88 6.16 14.70
N GLY A 173 -1.40 5.10 15.37
CA GLY A 173 -1.76 3.71 15.08
C GLY A 173 -3.21 3.33 15.37
N ALA A 174 -3.87 4.07 16.25
CA ALA A 174 -5.29 3.88 16.56
C ALA A 174 -6.20 4.89 15.86
N LEU A 175 -5.66 5.97 15.29
CA LEU A 175 -6.49 7.06 14.75
C LEU A 175 -7.24 6.62 13.49
N ILE A 176 -8.39 7.25 13.26
CA ILE A 176 -9.21 7.04 12.05
C ILE A 176 -8.52 7.63 10.79
N THR A 177 -7.50 8.46 10.98
CA THR A 177 -6.73 9.04 9.87
C THR A 177 -6.03 7.95 9.05
N PRO A 178 -5.83 8.15 7.74
CA PRO A 178 -5.36 7.09 6.86
C PRO A 178 -3.86 6.79 7.00
N ASP A 179 -3.12 7.51 7.85
CA ASP A 179 -1.65 7.53 7.81
C ASP A 179 -1.01 6.16 8.10
N ILE A 180 -1.44 5.49 9.17
CA ILE A 180 -0.90 4.16 9.51
C ILE A 180 -1.47 3.06 8.60
N GLY A 181 -2.74 3.18 8.21
CA GLY A 181 -3.33 2.32 7.18
C GLY A 181 -2.53 2.35 5.88
N ALA A 182 -2.22 3.55 5.41
CA ALA A 182 -1.42 3.80 4.22
C ALA A 182 0.02 3.31 4.37
N THR A 183 0.65 3.58 5.52
CA THR A 183 2.02 3.15 5.79
C THR A 183 2.13 1.62 5.76
N ALA A 184 1.24 0.92 6.47
CA ALA A 184 1.24 -0.54 6.54
C ALA A 184 0.96 -1.19 5.18
N LEU A 185 -0.03 -0.69 4.44
CA LEU A 185 -0.37 -1.23 3.12
C LEU A 185 0.65 -0.86 2.04
N ALA A 186 1.30 0.30 2.13
CA ALA A 186 2.43 0.63 1.27
C ALA A 186 3.62 -0.30 1.53
N LEU A 187 3.95 -0.58 2.80
CA LEU A 187 4.97 -1.56 3.16
C LEU A 187 4.63 -2.95 2.61
N ALA A 188 3.38 -3.39 2.76
CA ALA A 188 2.91 -4.65 2.21
C ALA A 188 3.00 -4.69 0.68
N ALA A 189 2.65 -3.59 -0.01
CA ALA A 189 2.74 -3.48 -1.47
C ALA A 189 4.19 -3.54 -1.95
N CYS A 190 5.11 -2.84 -1.27
CA CYS A 190 6.54 -2.88 -1.56
C CYS A 190 7.12 -4.26 -1.28
N TYR A 191 6.73 -4.92 -0.19
CA TYR A 191 7.16 -6.29 0.13
C TYR A 191 6.70 -7.29 -0.93
N ALA A 192 5.42 -7.29 -1.30
CA ALA A 192 4.89 -8.17 -2.34
C ALA A 192 5.55 -7.90 -3.71
N PHE A 193 5.84 -6.63 -4.02
CA PHE A 193 6.56 -6.27 -5.23
C PHE A 193 8.03 -6.73 -5.19
N TRP A 194 8.70 -6.64 -4.05
CA TRP A 194 10.05 -7.16 -3.85
C TRP A 194 10.10 -8.68 -4.05
N ARG A 195 9.11 -9.44 -3.52
CA ARG A 195 8.96 -10.88 -3.78
C ARG A 195 8.79 -11.16 -5.28
N TRP A 196 7.97 -10.37 -5.98
CA TRP A 196 7.79 -10.48 -7.43
C TRP A 196 9.08 -10.15 -8.21
N LEU A 197 9.87 -9.17 -7.79
CA LEU A 197 11.16 -8.85 -8.45
C LEU A 197 12.16 -10.01 -8.36
N LYS A 198 12.24 -10.65 -7.19
CA LYS A 198 13.06 -11.85 -6.97
C LYS A 198 12.57 -13.03 -7.80
N GLU A 199 11.27 -13.31 -7.75
CA GLU A 199 10.62 -14.45 -8.39
C GLU A 199 9.35 -14.01 -9.15
N PRO A 200 9.48 -13.59 -10.42
CA PRO A 200 8.36 -13.13 -11.23
C PRO A 200 7.44 -14.30 -11.58
N THR A 201 6.37 -14.45 -10.80
CA THR A 201 5.33 -15.45 -11.03
C THR A 201 3.98 -14.76 -11.09
N TRP A 202 3.03 -15.38 -11.81
CA TRP A 202 1.66 -14.87 -11.90
C TRP A 202 0.95 -14.79 -10.55
N TRP A 203 1.29 -15.67 -9.61
CA TRP A 203 0.81 -15.58 -8.23
C TRP A 203 1.28 -14.29 -7.54
N TRP A 204 2.57 -13.98 -7.61
CA TRP A 204 3.11 -12.73 -7.04
C TRP A 204 2.63 -11.49 -7.81
N THR A 205 2.38 -11.60 -9.12
CA THR A 205 1.74 -10.55 -9.92
C THR A 205 0.35 -10.22 -9.37
N PHE A 206 -0.47 -11.25 -9.13
CA PHE A 206 -1.81 -11.10 -8.57
C PHE A 206 -1.76 -10.50 -7.17
N CYS A 207 -0.99 -11.09 -6.24
CA CYS A 207 -0.86 -10.61 -4.87
C CYS A 207 -0.32 -9.17 -4.79
N SER A 208 0.72 -8.85 -5.57
CA SER A 208 1.27 -7.49 -5.62
C SER A 208 0.27 -6.49 -6.20
N GLY A 209 -0.50 -6.86 -7.23
CA GLY A 209 -1.55 -6.02 -7.81
C GLY A 209 -2.70 -5.77 -6.83
N LEU A 210 -3.15 -6.82 -6.14
CA LEU A 210 -4.19 -6.73 -5.12
C LEU A 210 -3.78 -5.75 -4.01
N VAL A 211 -2.62 -5.96 -3.39
CA VAL A 211 -2.14 -5.13 -2.28
C VAL A 211 -1.82 -3.71 -2.75
N LEU A 212 -1.30 -3.53 -3.97
CA LEU A 212 -1.13 -2.20 -4.57
C LEU A 212 -2.47 -1.47 -4.66
N GLY A 213 -3.52 -2.10 -5.20
CA GLY A 213 -4.85 -1.51 -5.30
C GLY A 213 -5.45 -1.16 -3.93
N VAL A 214 -5.38 -2.08 -2.96
CA VAL A 214 -5.86 -1.84 -1.58
C VAL A 214 -5.10 -0.68 -0.93
N SER A 215 -3.78 -0.59 -1.15
CA SER A 215 -2.99 0.55 -0.64
C SER A 215 -3.45 1.89 -1.21
N GLN A 216 -3.81 1.95 -2.49
CA GLN A 216 -4.33 3.19 -3.10
C GLN A 216 -5.64 3.65 -2.46
N LEU A 217 -6.45 2.72 -1.95
CA LEU A 217 -7.69 3.06 -1.25
C LEU A 217 -7.48 3.66 0.14
N THR A 218 -6.24 3.84 0.61
CA THR A 218 -5.94 4.54 1.85
C THR A 218 -5.50 5.98 1.65
N LYS A 219 -4.59 6.25 0.69
CA LYS A 219 -3.99 7.58 0.52
C LYS A 219 -3.55 7.80 -0.92
N LEU A 220 -4.01 8.91 -1.52
CA LEU A 220 -3.74 9.26 -2.91
C LEU A 220 -2.23 9.40 -3.21
N THR A 221 -1.43 9.82 -2.22
CA THR A 221 0.02 9.97 -2.37
C THR A 221 0.72 8.65 -2.75
N LEU A 222 0.10 7.49 -2.50
CA LEU A 222 0.63 6.19 -2.86
C LEU A 222 0.54 5.88 -4.36
N VAL A 223 -0.06 6.75 -5.18
CA VAL A 223 0.00 6.65 -6.64
C VAL A 223 1.45 6.66 -7.14
N ILE A 224 2.38 7.23 -6.36
CA ILE A 224 3.82 7.18 -6.65
C ILE A 224 4.38 5.76 -6.77
N LEU A 225 3.72 4.75 -6.18
CA LEU A 225 4.15 3.36 -6.25
C LEU A 225 4.08 2.77 -7.68
N TYR A 226 3.24 3.31 -8.56
CA TYR A 226 3.20 2.88 -9.97
C TYR A 226 4.50 3.22 -10.71
N PRO A 227 4.88 4.51 -10.89
CA PRO A 227 6.14 4.85 -11.56
C PRO A 227 7.36 4.34 -10.81
N LEU A 228 7.33 4.34 -9.46
CA LEU A 228 8.43 3.79 -8.66
C LEU A 228 8.62 2.30 -8.93
N SER A 229 7.56 1.51 -9.08
CA SER A 229 7.68 0.08 -9.39
C SER A 229 8.33 -0.18 -10.75
N ILE A 230 8.02 0.63 -11.77
CA ILE A 230 8.68 0.53 -13.09
C ILE A 230 10.16 0.88 -12.96
N LEU A 231 10.48 1.98 -12.29
CA LEU A 231 11.87 2.40 -12.07
C LEU A 231 12.68 1.33 -11.33
N LEU A 232 12.15 0.80 -10.23
CA LEU A 232 12.79 -0.25 -9.44
C LEU A 232 12.97 -1.53 -10.25
N TRP A 233 12.00 -1.92 -11.08
CA TRP A 233 12.13 -3.07 -11.98
C TRP A 233 13.26 -2.86 -13.00
N VAL A 234 13.32 -1.71 -13.67
CA VAL A 234 14.40 -1.38 -14.61
C VAL A 234 15.76 -1.44 -13.92
N VAL A 235 15.90 -0.77 -12.77
CA VAL A 235 17.16 -0.74 -12.00
C VAL A 235 17.55 -2.15 -11.54
N TYR A 236 16.61 -2.92 -10.98
CA TYR A 236 16.86 -4.27 -10.50
C TYR A 236 17.34 -5.21 -11.61
N ARG A 237 16.69 -5.17 -12.78
CA ARG A 237 17.11 -5.97 -13.95
C ARG A 237 18.43 -5.50 -14.54
N TRP A 238 18.69 -4.20 -14.54
CA TRP A 238 19.95 -3.65 -15.03
C TRP A 238 21.14 -4.09 -14.18
N VAL A 239 21.01 -4.07 -12.84
CA VAL A 239 22.04 -4.53 -11.92
C VAL A 239 22.28 -6.04 -12.08
N LYS A 240 21.21 -6.85 -12.04
CA LYS A 240 21.32 -8.32 -12.14
C LYS A 240 21.94 -8.79 -13.46
N GLN A 241 21.67 -8.08 -14.56
CA GLN A 241 22.31 -8.37 -15.86
C GLN A 241 23.83 -8.13 -15.85
N ARG A 242 24.31 -7.11 -15.12
CA ARG A 242 25.75 -6.82 -15.00
C ARG A 242 26.48 -7.91 -14.24
N GLU A 243 25.88 -8.43 -13.18
CA GLU A 243 26.42 -9.55 -12.39
C GLU A 243 26.57 -10.82 -13.23
N CYS A 244 25.55 -11.18 -14.02
CA CYS A 244 25.63 -12.32 -14.94
C CYS A 244 26.63 -12.10 -16.09
N SER A 245 26.73 -10.88 -16.62
CA SER A 245 27.66 -10.55 -17.71
C SER A 245 29.12 -10.53 -17.25
N GLY A 246 29.39 -10.13 -15.99
CA GLY A 246 30.74 -10.15 -15.40
C GLY A 246 31.30 -11.56 -15.20
N CYS A 247 30.45 -12.56 -15.00
CA CYS A 247 30.83 -13.98 -14.94
C CYS A 247 31.08 -14.59 -16.34
N THR A 248 30.68 -13.89 -17.40
CA THR A 248 30.80 -14.33 -18.80
C THR A 248 31.72 -13.36 -19.54
N SER A 249 32.87 -13.00 -18.96
CA SER A 249 33.74 -12.03 -19.61
C SER A 249 34.29 -12.62 -20.92
N LEU A 250 33.89 -12.00 -22.03
CA LEU A 250 34.48 -12.20 -23.36
C LEU A 250 36.01 -12.03 -23.35
N ASP A 251 36.56 -11.37 -22.33
CA ASP A 251 38.00 -11.23 -22.10
C ASP A 251 38.67 -12.52 -21.60
N GLU A 252 37.99 -13.35 -20.81
CA GLU A 252 38.45 -14.71 -20.48
C GLU A 252 38.31 -15.66 -21.68
N ALA A 253 37.23 -15.56 -22.45
CA ALA A 253 37.03 -16.35 -23.67
C ALA A 253 38.08 -16.01 -24.75
N LYS A 254 38.37 -14.72 -24.98
CA LYS A 254 39.45 -14.26 -25.89
C LYS A 254 40.85 -14.64 -25.40
N LYS A 255 41.09 -14.66 -24.09
CA LYS A 255 42.34 -15.18 -23.51
C LYS A 255 42.51 -16.69 -23.71
N ARG A 256 41.40 -17.44 -23.70
CA ARG A 256 41.42 -18.91 -23.79
C ARG A 256 41.55 -19.43 -25.22
N PHE A 257 41.10 -18.67 -26.23
CA PHE A 257 41.17 -19.05 -27.65
C PHE A 257 41.57 -17.86 -28.55
N PRO A 258 42.87 -17.51 -28.61
CA PRO A 258 43.33 -16.30 -29.33
C PRO A 258 43.27 -16.38 -30.87
N HIS A 259 42.98 -17.54 -31.47
CA HIS A 259 43.14 -17.76 -32.93
C HIS A 259 41.97 -18.44 -33.67
N THR A 260 40.75 -18.39 -33.15
CA THR A 260 39.57 -18.88 -33.91
C THR A 260 38.64 -17.72 -34.25
N LEU A 261 38.38 -17.52 -35.55
CA LEU A 261 37.31 -16.64 -36.01
C LEU A 261 35.96 -17.30 -35.65
N PRO A 262 34.95 -16.54 -35.19
CA PRO A 262 33.64 -17.08 -34.84
C PRO A 262 33.01 -17.85 -36.01
N GLU A 263 32.84 -19.17 -35.89
CA GLU A 263 32.03 -19.95 -36.82
C GLU A 263 30.55 -19.53 -36.74
N ASP A 264 29.77 -19.82 -37.79
CA ASP A 264 28.33 -19.49 -37.89
C ASP A 264 27.48 -20.01 -36.71
N GLY A 265 27.98 -20.97 -35.93
CA GLY A 265 27.38 -21.44 -34.67
C GLY A 265 27.41 -20.41 -33.53
N GLU A 266 28.46 -19.58 -33.43
CA GLU A 266 28.55 -18.52 -32.41
C GLU A 266 27.58 -17.37 -32.70
N LYS A 267 27.38 -17.01 -33.98
CA LYS A 267 26.35 -16.05 -34.39
C LYS A 267 24.94 -16.52 -34.05
N LYS A 268 24.63 -17.81 -34.28
CA LYS A 268 23.35 -18.40 -33.87
C LYS A 268 23.14 -18.37 -32.36
N THR A 269 24.21 -18.59 -31.58
CA THR A 269 24.17 -18.57 -30.12
C THR A 269 23.99 -17.14 -29.57
N LEU A 270 24.63 -16.15 -30.20
CA LEU A 270 24.40 -14.73 -29.90
C LEU A 270 22.98 -14.30 -30.26
N LEU A 271 22.47 -14.67 -31.43
CA LEU A 271 21.10 -14.35 -31.84
C LEU A 271 20.05 -15.05 -30.97
N SER A 272 20.28 -16.30 -30.55
CA SER A 272 19.37 -17.00 -29.63
C SER A 272 19.40 -16.39 -28.22
N SER A 273 20.56 -15.94 -27.73
CA SER A 273 20.65 -15.23 -26.45
C SER A 273 19.99 -13.85 -26.48
N LEU A 274 20.07 -13.13 -27.59
CA LEU A 274 19.35 -11.86 -27.79
C LEU A 274 17.84 -12.07 -27.91
N GLY A 275 17.39 -13.10 -28.63
CA GLY A 275 15.97 -13.48 -28.74
C GLY A 275 15.38 -13.97 -27.41
N ALA A 276 16.12 -14.80 -26.67
CA ALA A 276 15.78 -15.18 -25.30
C ALA A 276 15.71 -13.94 -24.40
N ARG A 277 16.65 -12.99 -24.55
CA ARG A 277 16.65 -11.73 -23.81
C ARG A 277 15.43 -10.86 -24.09
N GLN A 278 15.00 -10.82 -25.35
CA GLN A 278 13.81 -10.10 -25.77
C GLN A 278 12.50 -10.80 -25.34
N SER A 279 12.52 -12.10 -25.06
CA SER A 279 11.31 -12.82 -24.63
C SER A 279 10.96 -12.60 -23.15
N TRP A 280 11.95 -12.57 -22.24
CA TRP A 280 11.67 -12.47 -20.81
C TRP A 280 11.26 -11.06 -20.36
N TRP A 281 11.82 -9.99 -20.94
CA TRP A 281 11.44 -8.63 -20.56
C TRP A 281 10.00 -8.29 -20.97
N LEU A 282 9.54 -8.76 -22.14
CA LEU A 282 8.15 -8.62 -22.58
C LEU A 282 7.19 -9.35 -21.64
N HIS A 283 7.59 -10.55 -21.18
CA HIS A 283 6.78 -11.32 -20.25
C HIS A 283 6.61 -10.61 -18.90
N GLU A 284 7.71 -10.12 -18.32
CA GLU A 284 7.64 -9.36 -17.07
C GLU A 284 6.94 -8.01 -17.22
N LEU A 285 7.09 -7.35 -18.37
CA LEU A 285 6.36 -6.13 -18.68
C LEU A 285 4.85 -6.39 -18.77
N ALA A 286 4.44 -7.51 -19.38
CA ALA A 286 3.04 -7.94 -19.39
C ALA A 286 2.52 -8.24 -17.97
N MET A 287 3.33 -8.87 -17.11
CA MET A 287 2.99 -9.06 -15.70
C MET A 287 2.83 -7.72 -14.96
N LEU A 288 3.71 -6.73 -15.18
CA LEU A 288 3.58 -5.39 -14.59
C LEU A 288 2.30 -4.68 -15.05
N PHE A 289 1.94 -4.84 -16.32
CA PHE A 289 0.68 -4.33 -16.85
C PHE A 289 -0.52 -4.99 -16.17
N VAL A 290 -0.55 -6.33 -16.09
CA VAL A 290 -1.62 -7.06 -15.40
C VAL A 290 -1.72 -6.66 -13.92
N ARG A 291 -0.57 -6.51 -13.23
CA ARG A 291 -0.50 -5.99 -11.86
C ARG A 291 -1.18 -4.62 -11.74
N ALA A 292 -0.93 -3.71 -12.67
CA ALA A 292 -1.55 -2.38 -12.66
C ALA A 292 -3.06 -2.45 -12.94
N VAL A 293 -3.50 -3.30 -13.88
CA VAL A 293 -4.93 -3.52 -14.16
C VAL A 293 -5.67 -4.05 -12.94
N ILE A 294 -5.10 -5.03 -12.23
CA ILE A 294 -5.68 -5.55 -10.98
C ILE A 294 -5.80 -4.42 -9.94
N ALA A 295 -4.75 -3.62 -9.76
CA ALA A 295 -4.76 -2.53 -8.80
C ALA A 295 -5.84 -1.48 -9.13
N VAL A 296 -5.97 -1.09 -10.40
CA VAL A 296 -7.02 -0.18 -10.87
C VAL A 296 -8.41 -0.78 -10.66
N TYR A 297 -8.60 -2.08 -10.94
CA TYR A 297 -9.87 -2.77 -10.68
C TYR A 297 -10.25 -2.72 -9.19
N ILE A 298 -9.30 -2.99 -8.30
CA ILE A 298 -9.52 -2.91 -6.85
C ILE A 298 -9.85 -1.48 -6.40
N VAL A 299 -9.20 -0.47 -6.97
CA VAL A 299 -9.55 0.93 -6.69
C VAL A 299 -11.01 1.19 -7.07
N ASN A 300 -11.41 0.84 -8.30
CA ASN A 300 -12.80 1.05 -8.74
C ASN A 300 -13.78 0.27 -7.85
N LEU A 301 -13.46 -0.96 -7.47
CA LEU A 301 -14.28 -1.75 -6.55
C LEU A 301 -14.45 -1.06 -5.19
N GLY A 302 -13.39 -0.46 -4.64
CA GLY A 302 -13.45 0.28 -3.37
C GLY A 302 -14.27 1.58 -3.42
N TYR A 303 -14.49 2.12 -4.63
CA TYR A 303 -15.41 3.23 -4.90
C TYR A 303 -16.76 2.75 -5.45
N PHE A 304 -17.08 1.46 -5.36
CA PHE A 304 -18.32 0.87 -5.92
C PHE A 304 -18.55 1.18 -7.41
N PHE A 305 -17.47 1.37 -8.16
CA PHE A 305 -17.47 1.83 -9.56
C PHE A 305 -18.11 3.22 -9.78
N GLU A 306 -18.27 4.02 -8.72
CA GLU A 306 -18.74 5.39 -8.82
C GLU A 306 -17.76 6.23 -9.65
N GLY A 307 -18.28 6.89 -10.69
CA GLY A 307 -17.48 7.74 -11.57
C GLY A 307 -16.48 7.00 -12.47
N SER A 308 -16.50 5.66 -12.50
CA SER A 308 -15.68 4.87 -13.42
C SER A 308 -16.02 5.20 -14.87
N LEU A 309 -15.00 5.43 -15.70
CA LEU A 309 -15.14 5.76 -17.12
C LEU A 309 -15.86 7.10 -17.42
N THR A 310 -16.08 7.95 -16.41
CA THR A 310 -16.52 9.32 -16.62
C THR A 310 -15.52 10.06 -17.49
N ARG A 311 -16.02 10.80 -18.49
CA ARG A 311 -15.13 11.54 -19.40
C ARG A 311 -14.44 12.64 -18.62
N LEU A 312 -13.16 12.89 -18.94
CA LEU A 312 -12.37 13.90 -18.24
C LEU A 312 -13.04 15.28 -18.27
N GLY A 313 -13.72 15.64 -19.37
CA GLY A 313 -14.40 16.93 -19.51
C GLY A 313 -15.67 17.10 -18.66
N ASP A 314 -16.21 16.01 -18.10
CA ASP A 314 -17.38 16.08 -17.21
C ASP A 314 -16.99 16.37 -15.75
N PHE A 315 -15.69 16.35 -15.41
CA PHE A 315 -15.20 16.70 -14.08
C PHE A 315 -15.09 18.23 -13.91
N ARG A 316 -15.54 18.72 -12.74
CA ARG A 316 -15.40 20.12 -12.36
C ARG A 316 -14.03 20.39 -11.78
N PHE A 317 -13.12 20.94 -12.59
CA PHE A 317 -11.78 21.32 -12.13
C PHE A 317 -11.72 22.75 -11.59
N VAL A 318 -10.96 22.91 -10.49
CA VAL A 318 -10.55 24.24 -9.99
C VAL A 318 -9.60 24.90 -10.99
N SER A 319 -8.66 24.13 -11.56
CA SER A 319 -7.65 24.63 -12.50
C SER A 319 -8.26 24.93 -13.86
N ALA A 320 -8.03 26.15 -14.36
CA ALA A 320 -8.42 26.56 -15.71
C ALA A 320 -7.76 25.71 -16.81
N ALA A 321 -6.54 25.20 -16.57
CA ALA A 321 -5.82 24.37 -17.54
C ALA A 321 -6.39 22.96 -17.70
N LEU A 322 -7.23 22.51 -16.76
CA LEU A 322 -7.84 21.18 -16.78
C LEU A 322 -9.35 21.22 -17.04
N ARG A 323 -9.97 22.41 -17.10
CA ARG A 323 -11.38 22.53 -17.50
C ARG A 323 -11.52 22.20 -18.98
N ALA A 324 -12.52 21.39 -19.32
CA ALA A 324 -12.97 21.32 -20.71
C ALA A 324 -13.39 22.72 -21.19
N GLU A 325 -13.08 23.03 -22.44
CA GLU A 325 -13.67 24.21 -23.09
C GLU A 325 -15.19 24.14 -22.96
N PRO A 326 -15.87 25.25 -22.63
CA PRO A 326 -17.31 25.27 -22.54
C PRO A 326 -17.88 24.83 -23.89
N ASP A 327 -18.62 23.72 -23.86
CA ASP A 327 -19.39 23.25 -25.01
C ASP A 327 -20.41 24.34 -25.36
N HIS A 328 -20.14 25.08 -26.44
CA HIS A 328 -20.97 26.20 -26.89
C HIS A 328 -22.40 25.76 -27.28
N ASP A 329 -22.65 24.45 -27.42
CA ASP A 329 -23.95 23.87 -27.75
C ASP A 329 -24.76 23.40 -26.53
N LYS A 330 -24.25 23.49 -25.29
CA LYS A 330 -25.03 23.17 -24.09
C LYS A 330 -25.68 24.41 -23.48
N PRO A 331 -27.02 24.48 -23.35
CA PRO A 331 -27.68 25.58 -22.66
C PRO A 331 -27.21 25.64 -21.21
N ARG A 332 -26.86 26.85 -20.74
CA ARG A 332 -26.45 27.08 -19.36
C ARG A 332 -27.63 26.74 -18.43
N PRO A 333 -27.43 25.95 -17.35
CA PRO A 333 -28.46 25.80 -16.33
C PRO A 333 -28.68 27.16 -15.66
N GLY A 334 -29.94 27.61 -15.69
CA GLY A 334 -30.41 28.86 -15.08
C GLY A 334 -30.66 28.75 -13.59
#